data_AF-A0A1B9Y9C2-F1
#
_entry.id   AF-A0A1B9Y9C2-F1
#
_cell.length_a   1.000
_cell.length_b   1.000
_cell.length_c   1.000
_cell.angle_alpha   90.00
_cell.angle_beta   90.00
_cell.angle_gamma   90.00
#
_symmetry.space_group_name_H-M   'P 1'
#
loop_
_entity.id
_entity.type
_entity.pdbx_description
1 polymer ?
#
loop_
_entity_poly.entity_id
_entity_poly.type
_entity_poly.pdbx_seq_one_letter_code
_entity_poly.pdbx_strand_id
1 'polypeptide(L)'
;MNEQKQLSEVIDLWKIDKKQYVKKSSFSAYTLLIENHLLPNFGNKIEIEEADVQSFVFQKLETGLSHKTIKDILIVLKMILKFGAKNKWLQYTPFDIQFPTEREKHNIEVLTKTDQKKIMNYIQEHFTFRNLGVYICLSAGMRIGEICALTWKDIDIDNGIISVTRTIQRIYVIEDENRRTELILDTPKTKNSIREIPISKDLLRILKPFKKIVNPSFFVLTNDAKPTEPRTYRSYYKNLMKELKMPELKFHGLRHSFATRCIESNCDYKTVSVLLGHSNISTTLNLYVHPNMEQKKKVIEQMFKALR
;
A
#
# COMPACT_ATOMS: atom_id res chain seq x y z
N MET A 1 17.08 -37.77 -20.76
CA MET A 1 15.87 -37.15 -21.34
C MET A 1 15.26 -36.29 -20.27
N ASN A 2 15.16 -34.97 -20.47
CA ASN A 2 14.46 -34.15 -19.47
C ASN A 2 12.97 -34.38 -19.63
N GLU A 3 12.34 -34.86 -18.58
CA GLU A 3 10.90 -35.09 -18.54
C GLU A 3 10.18 -33.74 -18.58
N GLN A 4 9.38 -33.53 -19.62
CA GLN A 4 8.58 -32.32 -19.80
C GLN A 4 7.49 -32.30 -18.72
N LYS A 5 7.36 -31.20 -17.98
CA LYS A 5 6.44 -31.12 -16.84
C LYS A 5 5.22 -30.26 -17.16
N GLN A 6 4.08 -30.63 -16.59
CA GLN A 6 2.90 -29.77 -16.57
C GLN A 6 3.17 -28.53 -15.71
N LEU A 7 2.47 -27.42 -15.99
CA LEU A 7 2.63 -26.18 -15.24
C LEU A 7 2.33 -26.37 -13.74
N SER A 8 1.36 -27.22 -13.39
CA SER A 8 1.04 -27.57 -12.00
C SER A 8 2.26 -28.05 -11.22
N GLU A 9 3.01 -29.01 -11.77
CA GLU A 9 4.24 -29.53 -11.17
C GLU A 9 5.32 -28.44 -11.05
N VAL A 10 5.47 -27.61 -12.09
CA VAL A 10 6.43 -26.50 -12.08
C VAL A 10 6.05 -25.45 -11.04
N ILE A 11 4.76 -25.20 -10.84
CA ILE A 11 4.22 -24.29 -9.82
C ILE A 11 4.60 -24.78 -8.43
N ASP A 12 4.46 -26.06 -8.14
CA ASP A 12 4.76 -26.60 -6.81
C ASP A 12 6.26 -26.50 -6.49
N LEU A 13 7.11 -26.85 -7.46
CA LEU A 13 8.56 -26.67 -7.35
C LEU A 13 8.93 -25.18 -7.22
N TRP A 14 8.26 -24.30 -7.96
CA TRP A 14 8.47 -22.85 -7.88
C TRP A 14 8.04 -22.30 -6.52
N LYS A 15 6.93 -22.79 -5.93
CA LYS A 15 6.47 -22.37 -4.60
C LYS A 15 7.52 -22.70 -3.54
N ILE A 16 8.10 -23.90 -3.57
CA ILE A 16 9.15 -24.35 -2.63
C ILE A 16 10.40 -23.47 -2.74
N ASP A 17 10.86 -23.20 -3.96
CA ASP A 17 12.00 -22.31 -4.21
C ASP A 17 11.69 -20.87 -3.78
N LYS A 18 10.55 -20.33 -4.24
CA LYS A 18 10.24 -18.91 -4.10
C LYS A 18 10.03 -18.47 -2.66
N LYS A 19 9.49 -19.35 -1.81
CA LYS A 19 9.22 -19.09 -0.38
C LYS A 19 10.49 -18.66 0.38
N GLN A 20 11.68 -19.05 -0.09
CA GLN A 20 12.95 -18.74 0.55
C GLN A 20 13.43 -17.30 0.30
N TYR A 21 12.98 -16.67 -0.79
CA TYR A 21 13.52 -15.39 -1.25
C TYR A 21 12.58 -14.19 -1.04
N VAL A 22 11.33 -14.45 -0.61
CA VAL A 22 10.32 -13.39 -0.49
C VAL A 22 9.63 -13.41 0.87
N LYS A 23 9.17 -12.24 1.31
CA LYS A 23 8.39 -12.11 2.54
C LYS A 23 7.13 -12.98 2.47
N LYS A 24 6.68 -13.49 3.62
CA LYS A 24 5.45 -14.30 3.76
C LYS A 24 4.25 -13.66 3.07
N SER A 25 4.07 -12.34 3.19
CA SER A 25 2.97 -11.62 2.53
C SER A 25 3.05 -11.59 1.00
N SER A 26 4.26 -11.52 0.43
CA SER A 26 4.44 -11.53 -1.03
C SER A 26 4.19 -12.93 -1.57
N PHE A 27 4.69 -13.94 -0.87
CA PHE A 27 4.39 -15.34 -1.18
C PHE A 27 2.89 -15.62 -1.14
N SER A 28 2.20 -15.23 -0.06
CA SER A 28 0.74 -15.35 0.06
C SER A 28 -0.01 -14.71 -1.10
N ALA A 29 0.42 -13.55 -1.57
CA ALA A 29 -0.20 -12.88 -2.72
C ALA A 29 0.01 -13.68 -4.01
N TYR A 30 1.22 -14.18 -4.25
CA TYR A 30 1.50 -15.03 -5.42
C TYR A 30 0.68 -16.31 -5.39
N THR A 31 0.64 -17.01 -4.25
CA THR A 31 -0.16 -18.23 -4.07
C THR A 31 -1.63 -17.96 -4.37
N LEU A 32 -2.20 -16.85 -3.89
CA LEU A 32 -3.60 -16.53 -4.18
C LEU A 32 -3.87 -16.33 -5.68
N LEU A 33 -2.96 -15.66 -6.40
CA LEU A 33 -3.08 -15.50 -7.86
C LEU A 33 -2.92 -16.83 -8.59
N ILE A 34 -2.03 -17.70 -8.10
CA ILE A 34 -1.80 -19.04 -8.65
C ILE A 34 -3.06 -19.89 -8.50
N GLU A 35 -3.57 -20.04 -7.27
CA GLU A 35 -4.72 -20.90 -6.96
C GLU A 35 -6.00 -20.46 -7.68
N ASN A 36 -6.25 -19.14 -7.71
CA ASN A 36 -7.52 -18.62 -8.25
C ASN A 36 -7.50 -18.43 -9.76
N HIS A 37 -6.33 -18.29 -10.38
CA HIS A 37 -6.24 -17.89 -11.79
C HIS A 37 -5.29 -18.72 -12.62
N LEU A 38 -4.09 -19.06 -12.15
CA LEU A 38 -3.12 -19.79 -12.99
C LEU A 38 -3.42 -21.29 -13.04
N LEU A 39 -3.61 -21.94 -11.89
CA LEU A 39 -3.89 -23.38 -11.84
C LEU A 39 -5.17 -23.75 -12.62
N PRO A 40 -6.32 -23.06 -12.44
CA PRO A 40 -7.54 -23.43 -13.15
C PRO A 40 -7.48 -23.25 -14.67
N ASN A 41 -6.56 -22.42 -15.19
CA ASN A 41 -6.52 -22.08 -16.62
C ASN A 41 -5.33 -22.70 -17.35
N PHE A 42 -4.21 -22.91 -16.65
CA PHE A 42 -2.96 -23.36 -17.26
C PHE A 42 -2.34 -24.58 -16.57
N GLY A 43 -2.88 -25.06 -15.45
CA GLY A 43 -2.24 -26.10 -14.62
C GLY A 43 -1.87 -27.38 -15.39
N ASN A 44 -2.79 -27.86 -16.23
CA ASN A 44 -2.60 -29.09 -17.00
C ASN A 44 -1.78 -28.88 -18.30
N LYS A 45 -1.41 -27.64 -18.62
CA LYS A 45 -0.66 -27.35 -19.85
C LYS A 45 0.82 -27.64 -19.65
N ILE A 46 1.43 -28.23 -20.67
CA ILE A 46 2.87 -28.50 -20.75
C ILE A 46 3.58 -27.37 -21.54
N GLU A 47 2.86 -26.76 -22.48
CA GLU A 47 3.30 -25.62 -23.27
C GLU A 47 2.24 -24.52 -23.21
N ILE A 48 2.69 -23.26 -23.17
CA ILE A 48 1.82 -22.09 -23.10
C ILE A 48 2.27 -21.13 -24.17
N GLU A 49 1.38 -20.92 -25.14
CA GLU A 49 1.62 -20.02 -26.26
C GLU A 49 1.08 -18.62 -25.98
N GLU A 50 1.52 -17.63 -26.76
CA GLU A 50 1.03 -16.26 -26.65
C GLU A 50 -0.50 -16.18 -26.83
N ALA A 51 -1.06 -16.96 -27.76
CA ALA A 51 -2.50 -17.01 -28.02
C ALA A 51 -3.32 -17.46 -26.79
N ASP A 52 -2.78 -18.39 -26.00
CA ASP A 52 -3.40 -18.83 -24.75
C ASP A 52 -3.46 -17.70 -23.73
N VAL A 53 -2.36 -16.97 -23.59
CA VAL A 53 -2.23 -15.86 -22.63
C VAL A 53 -3.11 -14.69 -23.06
N GLN A 54 -3.18 -14.39 -24.36
CA GLN A 54 -4.02 -13.33 -24.91
C GLN A 54 -5.50 -13.64 -24.69
N SER A 55 -5.92 -14.90 -24.95
CA SER A 55 -7.29 -15.36 -24.69
C SER A 55 -7.65 -15.29 -23.20
N PHE A 56 -6.71 -15.68 -22.33
CA PHE A 56 -6.87 -15.55 -20.88
C PHE A 56 -7.06 -14.09 -20.45
N VAL A 57 -6.31 -13.13 -21.03
CA VAL A 57 -6.49 -11.71 -20.73
C VAL A 57 -7.89 -11.23 -21.09
N PHE A 58 -8.38 -11.54 -22.28
CA PHE A 58 -9.74 -11.15 -22.68
C PHE A 58 -10.80 -11.76 -21.77
N GLN A 59 -10.69 -13.05 -21.45
CA GLN A 59 -11.60 -13.71 -20.51
C GLN A 59 -11.60 -12.99 -19.15
N LYS A 60 -10.43 -12.63 -18.60
CA LYS A 60 -10.36 -11.95 -17.30
C LYS A 60 -10.94 -10.54 -17.35
N LEU A 61 -10.74 -9.81 -18.45
CA LEU A 61 -11.37 -8.51 -18.67
C LEU A 61 -12.90 -8.62 -18.71
N GLU A 62 -13.44 -9.62 -19.41
CA GLU A 62 -14.88 -9.89 -19.47
C GLU A 62 -15.46 -10.24 -18.10
N THR A 63 -14.70 -10.96 -17.25
CA THR A 63 -15.10 -11.21 -15.86
C THR A 63 -14.96 -10.00 -14.92
N GLY A 64 -14.54 -8.85 -15.44
CA GLY A 64 -14.48 -7.58 -14.70
C GLY A 64 -13.19 -7.36 -13.90
N LEU A 65 -12.13 -8.14 -14.14
CA LEU A 65 -10.84 -7.88 -13.50
C LEU A 65 -10.17 -6.64 -14.10
N SER A 66 -9.61 -5.80 -13.22
CA SER A 66 -8.83 -4.64 -13.65
C SER A 66 -7.57 -5.05 -14.42
N HIS A 67 -7.12 -4.19 -15.34
CA HIS A 67 -5.86 -4.36 -16.06
C HIS A 67 -4.68 -4.58 -15.12
N LYS A 68 -4.65 -3.87 -13.99
CA LYS A 68 -3.59 -4.01 -12.99
C LYS A 68 -3.55 -5.41 -12.39
N THR A 69 -4.71 -5.96 -12.03
CA THR A 69 -4.83 -7.31 -11.49
C THR A 69 -4.35 -8.34 -12.51
N ILE A 70 -4.77 -8.20 -13.77
CA ILE A 70 -4.35 -9.11 -14.84
C ILE A 70 -2.84 -9.04 -15.07
N LYS A 71 -2.26 -7.84 -15.13
CA LYS A 71 -0.81 -7.65 -15.21
C LYS A 71 -0.07 -8.33 -14.05
N ASP A 72 -0.59 -8.25 -12.82
CA ASP A 72 0.01 -8.95 -11.68
C ASP A 72 -0.04 -10.47 -11.83
N ILE A 73 -1.15 -11.03 -12.33
CA ILE A 73 -1.27 -12.45 -12.65
C ILE A 73 -0.21 -12.86 -13.70
N LEU A 74 -0.08 -12.08 -14.79
CA LEU A 74 0.87 -12.36 -15.86
C LEU A 74 2.33 -12.25 -15.39
N ILE A 75 2.64 -11.33 -14.46
CA ILE A 75 3.97 -11.25 -13.84
C ILE A 75 4.30 -12.56 -13.12
N VAL A 76 3.36 -13.10 -12.33
CA VAL A 76 3.56 -14.37 -11.62
C VAL A 76 3.71 -15.53 -12.61
N LEU A 77 2.86 -15.61 -13.63
CA LEU A 77 2.96 -16.61 -14.70
C LEU A 77 4.35 -16.57 -15.37
N LYS A 78 4.81 -15.38 -15.75
CA LYS A 78 6.15 -15.19 -16.36
C LYS A 78 7.28 -15.64 -15.44
N MET A 79 7.17 -15.41 -14.12
CA MET A 79 8.16 -15.88 -13.15
C MET A 79 8.21 -17.40 -13.07
N ILE A 80 7.05 -18.07 -13.10
CA ILE A 80 6.94 -19.53 -13.06
C ILE A 80 7.50 -20.14 -14.35
N LEU A 81 7.11 -19.62 -15.52
CA LEU A 81 7.58 -20.11 -16.81
C LEU A 81 9.09 -19.95 -16.97
N LYS A 82 9.66 -18.81 -16.58
CA LYS A 82 11.11 -18.61 -16.58
C LYS A 82 11.84 -19.58 -15.65
N PHE A 83 11.24 -19.91 -14.51
CA PHE A 83 11.80 -20.90 -13.60
C PHE A 83 11.77 -22.32 -14.18
N GLY A 84 10.65 -22.73 -14.77
CA GLY A 84 10.55 -24.01 -15.48
C GLY A 84 11.54 -24.14 -16.63
N ALA A 85 11.70 -23.07 -17.43
CA ALA A 85 12.68 -23.04 -18.52
C ALA A 85 14.13 -23.08 -18.03
N LYS A 86 14.47 -22.36 -16.96
CA LYS A 86 15.81 -22.41 -16.35
C LYS A 86 16.19 -23.82 -15.91
N ASN A 87 15.22 -24.59 -15.41
CA ASN A 87 15.40 -25.98 -14.99
C ASN A 87 15.18 -26.99 -16.13
N LYS A 88 14.94 -26.52 -17.36
CA LYS A 88 14.71 -27.35 -18.56
C LYS A 88 13.53 -28.32 -18.41
N TRP A 89 12.47 -27.93 -17.70
CA TRP A 89 11.23 -28.70 -17.53
C TRP A 89 10.13 -28.31 -18.53
N LEU A 90 10.17 -27.08 -19.04
CA LEU A 90 9.28 -26.57 -20.09
C LEU A 90 10.03 -25.59 -20.98
N GLN A 91 9.49 -25.32 -22.16
CA GLN A 91 9.98 -24.25 -23.02
C GLN A 91 9.27 -22.93 -22.68
N TYR A 92 10.02 -21.83 -22.68
CA TYR A 92 9.46 -20.49 -22.47
C TYR A 92 9.77 -19.60 -23.66
N THR A 93 8.71 -19.23 -24.37
CA THR A 93 8.74 -18.20 -25.40
C THR A 93 8.19 -16.90 -24.79
N PRO A 94 8.93 -15.77 -24.88
CA PRO A 94 8.39 -14.49 -24.47
C PRO A 94 7.11 -14.15 -25.24
N PHE A 95 6.09 -13.67 -24.51
CA PHE A 95 4.84 -13.19 -25.07
C PHE A 95 4.72 -11.67 -24.92
N ASP A 96 4.12 -11.02 -25.93
CA ASP A 96 3.78 -9.60 -25.93
C ASP A 96 2.25 -9.41 -25.98
N ILE A 97 1.66 -9.12 -24.82
CA ILE A 97 0.20 -9.15 -24.63
C ILE A 97 -0.40 -7.77 -24.86
N GLN A 98 -1.38 -7.72 -25.75
CA GLN A 98 -2.12 -6.51 -26.07
C GLN A 98 -3.28 -6.32 -25.10
N PHE A 99 -3.36 -5.13 -24.52
CA PHE A 99 -4.47 -4.70 -23.68
C PHE A 99 -5.33 -3.67 -24.43
N PRO A 100 -6.65 -3.68 -24.26
CA PRO A 100 -7.49 -2.58 -24.72
C PRO A 100 -7.02 -1.25 -24.13
N THR A 101 -7.27 -0.15 -24.83
CA THR A 101 -6.93 1.19 -24.34
C THR A 101 -7.75 1.52 -23.09
N GLU A 102 -7.09 1.83 -21.97
CA GLU A 102 -7.75 2.32 -20.76
C GLU A 102 -8.36 3.71 -21.03
N ARG A 103 -9.69 3.82 -20.93
CA ARG A 103 -10.41 5.09 -21.15
C ARG A 103 -10.63 5.89 -19.87
N GLU A 104 -10.57 5.24 -18.70
CA GLU A 104 -10.86 5.89 -17.42
C GLU A 104 -9.58 6.28 -16.68
N LYS A 105 -9.46 7.57 -16.37
CA LYS A 105 -8.47 8.05 -15.39
C LYS A 105 -9.05 7.91 -13.99
N HIS A 106 -8.41 7.11 -13.14
CA HIS A 106 -8.71 7.13 -11.72
C HIS A 106 -8.22 8.44 -11.09
N ASN A 107 -9.15 9.26 -10.62
CA ASN A 107 -8.84 10.44 -9.84
C ASN A 107 -8.39 10.05 -8.43
N ILE A 108 -7.38 10.75 -7.92
CA ILE A 108 -6.85 10.51 -6.58
C ILE A 108 -7.78 11.17 -5.56
N GLU A 109 -8.24 10.38 -4.59
CA GLU A 109 -9.11 10.86 -3.52
C GLU A 109 -8.29 11.67 -2.49
N VAL A 110 -8.59 12.96 -2.34
CA VAL A 110 -7.93 13.89 -1.41
C VAL A 110 -8.98 14.73 -0.69
N LEU A 111 -8.81 14.94 0.62
CA LEU A 111 -9.65 15.84 1.42
C LEU A 111 -9.43 17.29 1.03
N THR A 112 -10.48 18.11 1.07
CA THR A 112 -10.31 19.56 1.03
C THR A 112 -9.60 20.06 2.30
N LYS A 113 -9.01 21.26 2.25
CA LYS A 113 -8.39 21.88 3.43
C LYS A 113 -9.40 22.06 4.56
N THR A 114 -10.64 22.42 4.21
CA THR A 114 -11.73 22.64 5.17
C THR A 114 -12.13 21.33 5.85
N ASP A 115 -12.32 20.25 5.09
CA ASP A 115 -12.69 18.95 5.65
C ASP A 115 -11.56 18.38 6.54
N GLN A 116 -10.31 18.48 6.08
CA GLN A 116 -9.16 18.06 6.88
C GLN A 116 -9.10 18.81 8.23
N LYS A 117 -9.28 20.15 8.22
CA LYS A 117 -9.33 20.94 9.46
C LYS A 117 -10.50 20.51 10.36
N LYS A 118 -11.69 20.31 9.79
CA LYS A 118 -12.87 19.87 10.53
C LYS A 118 -12.64 18.52 11.23
N ILE A 119 -12.01 17.55 10.55
CA ILE A 119 -11.64 16.26 11.15
C ILE A 119 -10.63 16.46 12.29
N MET A 120 -9.57 17.25 12.07
CA MET A 120 -8.53 17.47 13.07
C MET A 120 -9.05 18.18 14.33
N ASN A 121 -9.92 19.18 14.17
CA ASN A 121 -10.55 19.89 15.30
C ASN A 121 -11.47 18.95 16.09
N TYR A 122 -12.34 18.19 15.40
CA TYR A 122 -13.21 17.22 16.07
C TYR A 122 -12.41 16.20 16.89
N ILE A 123 -11.28 15.71 16.36
CA ILE A 123 -10.43 14.76 17.09
C ILE A 123 -9.84 15.39 18.36
N GLN A 124 -9.49 16.67 18.33
CA GLN A 124 -8.99 17.39 19.51
C GLN A 124 -10.07 17.56 20.58
N GLU A 125 -11.31 17.83 20.17
CA GLU A 125 -12.47 17.99 21.07
C GLU A 125 -13.00 16.64 21.60
N HIS A 126 -12.91 15.58 20.80
CA HIS A 126 -13.41 14.23 21.10
C HIS A 126 -12.28 13.20 21.08
N PHE A 127 -11.35 13.35 22.03
CA PHE A 127 -10.16 12.50 22.07
C PHE A 127 -10.50 11.02 22.32
N THR A 128 -9.97 10.16 21.45
CA THR A 128 -9.80 8.73 21.70
C THR A 128 -8.49 8.27 21.06
N PHE A 129 -7.90 7.17 21.53
CA PHE A 129 -6.70 6.59 20.89
C PHE A 129 -6.92 6.23 19.41
N ARG A 130 -8.13 5.82 19.05
CA ARG A 130 -8.51 5.56 17.65
C ARG A 130 -8.59 6.86 16.83
N ASN A 131 -9.12 7.94 17.40
CA ASN A 131 -9.13 9.26 16.76
C ASN A 131 -7.72 9.83 16.60
N LEU A 132 -6.87 9.70 17.61
CA LEU A 132 -5.46 10.07 17.54
C LEU A 132 -4.76 9.44 16.33
N GLY A 133 -5.03 8.17 16.04
CA GLY A 133 -4.46 7.52 14.86
C GLY A 133 -4.84 8.14 13.52
N VAL A 134 -6.06 8.69 13.38
CA VAL A 134 -6.48 9.42 12.18
C VAL A 134 -5.74 10.74 12.08
N TYR A 135 -5.58 11.44 13.21
CA TYR A 135 -4.80 12.67 13.29
C TYR A 135 -3.33 12.45 12.91
N ILE A 136 -2.71 11.39 13.42
CA ILE A 136 -1.34 11.00 13.05
C ILE A 136 -1.27 10.71 11.55
N CYS A 137 -2.23 9.98 10.97
CA CYS A 137 -2.25 9.72 9.52
C CYS A 137 -2.31 11.00 8.68
N LEU A 138 -3.09 11.99 9.11
CA LEU A 138 -3.18 13.30 8.44
C LEU A 138 -1.95 14.19 8.65
N SER A 139 -1.16 13.93 9.69
CA SER A 139 0.02 14.72 10.07
C SER A 139 1.35 14.09 9.63
N ALA A 140 1.38 12.79 9.37
CA ALA A 140 2.59 12.01 9.08
C ALA A 140 2.46 11.11 7.85
N GLY A 141 1.29 11.05 7.21
CA GLY A 141 1.10 10.27 5.97
C GLY A 141 1.31 8.76 6.14
N MET A 142 1.06 8.21 7.32
CA MET A 142 1.29 6.79 7.60
C MET A 142 0.33 5.88 6.82
N ARG A 143 0.81 4.68 6.44
CA ARG A 143 -0.06 3.63 5.89
C ARG A 143 -0.89 2.99 7.01
N ILE A 144 -2.05 2.43 6.67
CA ILE A 144 -2.94 1.82 7.68
C ILE A 144 -2.26 0.73 8.52
N GLY A 145 -1.42 -0.11 7.91
CA GLY A 145 -0.68 -1.14 8.63
C GLY A 145 0.40 -0.57 9.55
N GLU A 146 1.01 0.56 9.16
CA GLU A 146 2.02 1.26 9.97
C GLU A 146 1.38 1.87 11.22
N ILE A 147 0.25 2.59 11.08
CA ILE A 147 -0.43 3.18 12.24
C ILE A 147 -1.02 2.10 13.17
N CYS A 148 -1.49 0.98 12.62
CA CYS A 148 -1.93 -0.16 13.43
C CYS A 148 -0.79 -0.83 14.20
N ALA A 149 0.44 -0.73 13.69
CA ALA A 149 1.64 -1.29 14.31
C ALA A 149 2.36 -0.33 15.27
N LEU A 150 1.98 0.95 15.26
CA LEU A 150 2.67 2.00 16.00
C LEU A 150 2.49 1.79 17.51
N THR A 151 3.60 1.80 18.24
CA THR A 151 3.63 1.73 19.71
C THR A 151 4.17 3.02 20.30
N TRP A 152 3.94 3.24 21.59
CA TRP A 152 4.39 4.45 22.28
C TRP A 152 5.91 4.61 22.30
N LYS A 153 6.70 3.52 22.31
CA LYS A 153 8.16 3.56 22.20
C LYS A 153 8.67 4.08 20.85
N ASP A 154 7.82 4.06 19.82
CA ASP A 154 8.18 4.56 18.49
C ASP A 154 7.98 6.08 18.39
N ILE A 155 7.43 6.74 19.43
CA ILE A 155 7.18 8.17 19.47
C ILE A 155 8.15 8.83 20.46
N ASP A 156 9.14 9.51 19.91
CA ASP A 156 10.03 10.37 20.68
C ASP A 156 9.38 11.76 20.81
N ILE A 157 8.78 12.01 21.98
CA ILE A 157 8.10 13.28 22.27
C ILE A 157 9.11 14.41 22.51
N ASP A 158 10.33 14.10 22.96
CA ASP A 158 11.34 15.12 23.28
C ASP A 158 11.97 15.68 22.02
N ASN A 159 12.35 14.80 21.08
CA ASN A 159 12.88 15.20 19.78
C ASN A 159 11.78 15.46 18.75
N GLY A 160 10.53 15.09 19.05
CA GLY A 160 9.39 15.28 18.17
C GLY A 160 9.46 14.42 16.90
N ILE A 161 9.70 13.13 17.06
CA ILE A 161 9.92 12.17 15.96
C ILE A 161 9.01 10.94 16.13
N ILE A 162 8.39 10.49 15.04
CA ILE A 162 7.76 9.17 14.93
C ILE A 162 8.66 8.25 14.11
N SER A 163 9.05 7.13 14.69
CA SER A 163 9.83 6.07 14.04
C SER A 163 8.90 5.01 13.42
N VAL A 164 8.82 4.96 12.09
CA VAL A 164 8.02 3.96 11.39
C VAL A 164 8.90 2.74 11.10
N THR A 165 8.81 1.71 11.93
CA THR A 165 9.69 0.52 11.84
C THR A 165 8.97 -0.79 11.56
N ARG A 166 7.63 -0.80 11.66
CA ARG A 166 6.79 -2.01 11.61
C ARG A 166 5.49 -1.75 10.87
N THR A 167 4.86 -2.83 10.41
CA THR A 167 3.52 -2.81 9.81
C THR A 167 2.75 -4.06 10.23
N ILE A 168 1.45 -3.90 10.45
CA ILE A 168 0.51 -5.01 10.62
C ILE A 168 -0.25 -5.22 9.32
N GLN A 169 -0.39 -6.48 8.90
CA GLN A 169 -1.21 -6.86 7.75
C GLN A 169 -1.83 -8.23 7.99
N ARG A 170 -3.03 -8.45 7.43
CA ARG A 170 -3.64 -9.77 7.39
C ARG A 170 -3.36 -10.41 6.03
N ILE A 171 -2.81 -11.62 6.06
CA ILE A 171 -2.43 -12.38 4.87
C ILE A 171 -3.25 -13.66 4.78
N TYR A 172 -3.42 -14.18 3.56
CA TYR A 172 -3.95 -15.52 3.33
C TYR A 172 -2.83 -16.54 3.43
N VAL A 173 -3.07 -17.63 4.13
CA VAL A 173 -2.14 -18.75 4.25
C VAL A 173 -2.87 -19.98 3.71
N ILE A 174 -2.22 -20.65 2.76
CA ILE A 174 -2.71 -21.86 2.10
C ILE A 174 -1.59 -22.90 2.28
N GLU A 175 -1.85 -23.90 3.13
CA GLU A 175 -0.93 -24.99 3.48
C GLU A 175 -1.74 -26.29 3.48
N ASP A 176 -1.35 -27.27 2.66
CA ASP A 176 -1.94 -28.63 2.61
C ASP A 176 -3.47 -28.62 2.71
N GLU A 177 -4.12 -27.90 1.77
CA GLU A 177 -5.58 -27.68 1.65
C GLU A 177 -6.23 -26.77 2.71
N ASN A 178 -5.56 -26.45 3.81
CA ASN A 178 -6.07 -25.51 4.81
C ASN A 178 -5.95 -24.06 4.36
N ARG A 179 -7.10 -23.40 4.19
CA ARG A 179 -7.19 -21.97 3.85
C ARG A 179 -7.56 -21.17 5.09
N ARG A 180 -6.62 -20.34 5.56
CA ARG A 180 -6.85 -19.42 6.69
C ARG A 180 -6.32 -18.03 6.42
N THR A 181 -6.68 -17.09 7.29
CA THR A 181 -6.03 -15.78 7.33
C THR A 181 -5.29 -15.59 8.64
N GLU A 182 -4.15 -14.93 8.58
CA GLU A 182 -3.28 -14.71 9.74
C GLU A 182 -2.93 -13.23 9.83
N LEU A 183 -2.95 -12.69 11.04
CA LEU A 183 -2.45 -11.34 11.30
C LEU A 183 -0.95 -11.42 11.56
N ILE A 184 -0.15 -10.74 10.74
CA ILE A 184 1.30 -10.69 10.91
C ILE A 184 1.75 -9.28 11.26
N LEU A 185 2.68 -9.21 12.22
CA LEU A 185 3.49 -8.03 12.49
C LEU A 185 4.83 -8.23 11.79
N ASP A 186 5.17 -7.36 10.86
CA ASP A 186 6.37 -7.48 10.03
C ASP A 186 7.08 -6.13 9.94
N THR A 187 8.32 -6.15 9.47
CA THR A 187 9.02 -4.96 8.99
C THR A 187 8.37 -4.43 7.71
N PRO A 188 8.42 -3.12 7.43
CA PRO A 188 7.92 -2.55 6.19
C PRO A 188 8.52 -3.22 4.94
N LYS A 189 7.80 -3.12 3.80
CA LYS A 189 8.12 -3.87 2.58
C LYS A 189 9.50 -3.54 2.00
N THR A 190 9.99 -2.31 2.18
CA THR A 190 11.26 -1.82 1.62
C THR A 190 12.07 -1.13 2.71
N LYS A 191 13.41 -1.09 2.56
CA LYS A 191 14.30 -0.36 3.47
C LYS A 191 13.87 1.10 3.63
N ASN A 192 13.52 1.77 2.51
CA ASN A 192 13.03 3.15 2.50
C ASN A 192 11.70 3.37 3.25
N SER A 193 10.95 2.31 3.55
CA SER A 193 9.73 2.43 4.34
C SER A 193 10.03 2.54 5.84
N ILE A 194 11.22 2.12 6.28
CA ILE A 194 11.74 2.41 7.61
C ILE A 194 12.25 3.84 7.61
N ARG A 195 11.64 4.70 8.42
CA ARG A 195 11.86 6.15 8.35
C ARG A 195 11.46 6.84 9.65
N GLU A 196 12.03 8.00 9.85
CA GLU A 196 11.65 8.95 10.90
C GLU A 196 10.80 10.06 10.29
N ILE A 197 9.75 10.47 11.01
CA ILE A 197 8.82 11.52 10.58
C ILE A 197 8.77 12.58 11.68
N PRO A 198 9.18 13.84 11.39
CA PRO A 198 9.03 14.94 12.32
C PRO A 198 7.56 15.22 12.66
N ILE A 199 7.30 15.52 13.93
CA ILE A 199 5.97 15.76 14.48
C ILE A 199 5.71 17.28 14.50
N SER A 200 4.51 17.69 14.09
CA SER A 200 4.09 19.10 14.21
C SER A 200 3.92 19.53 15.66
N LYS A 201 4.02 20.84 15.93
CA LYS A 201 3.79 21.40 17.28
C LYS A 201 2.40 21.05 17.83
N ASP A 202 1.39 20.99 16.96
CA ASP A 202 0.02 20.65 17.34
C ASP A 202 -0.11 19.18 17.76
N LEU A 203 0.49 18.25 17.02
CA LEU A 203 0.50 16.85 17.41
C LEU A 203 1.32 16.64 18.69
N LEU A 204 2.45 17.33 18.85
CA LEU A 204 3.20 17.32 20.12
C LEU A 204 2.36 17.81 21.31
N ARG A 205 1.54 18.85 21.14
CA ARG A 205 0.63 19.32 22.20
C ARG A 205 -0.37 18.24 22.61
N ILE A 206 -0.88 17.45 21.66
CA ILE A 206 -1.78 16.32 21.94
C ILE A 206 -1.04 15.16 22.62
N LEU A 207 0.21 14.87 22.23
CA LEU A 207 0.97 13.72 22.72
C LEU A 207 1.63 13.94 24.08
N LYS A 208 2.05 15.18 24.38
CA LYS A 208 2.79 15.53 25.63
C LYS A 208 2.14 15.01 26.92
N PRO A 209 0.81 15.11 27.13
CA PRO A 209 0.16 14.59 28.33
C PRO A 209 0.38 13.09 28.54
N PHE A 210 0.55 12.31 27.47
CA PHE A 210 0.68 10.86 27.54
C PHE A 210 2.08 10.38 27.89
N LYS A 211 3.11 11.24 27.76
CA LYS A 211 4.54 10.89 27.90
C LYS A 211 4.86 10.05 29.14
N LYS A 212 4.21 10.34 30.28
CA LYS A 212 4.47 9.69 31.57
C LYS A 212 3.44 8.63 31.97
N ILE A 213 2.36 8.48 31.19
CA ILE A 213 1.18 7.68 31.59
C ILE A 213 1.15 6.35 30.82
N VAL A 214 1.57 6.37 29.56
CA VAL A 214 1.45 5.22 28.66
C VAL A 214 2.60 4.24 28.84
N ASN A 215 2.32 2.96 28.65
CA ASN A 215 3.35 1.94 28.58
C ASN A 215 4.03 2.03 27.19
N PRO A 216 5.37 2.18 27.10
CA PRO A 216 6.09 2.27 25.83
C PRO A 216 5.83 1.10 24.88
N SER A 217 5.56 -0.11 25.40
CA SER A 217 5.33 -1.29 24.56
C SER A 217 3.89 -1.39 24.02
N PHE A 218 2.97 -0.57 24.50
CA PHE A 218 1.57 -0.62 24.07
C PHE A 218 1.37 0.07 22.72
N PHE A 219 0.40 -0.43 21.96
CA PHE A 219 0.01 0.12 20.66
C PHE A 219 -0.78 1.42 20.84
N VAL A 220 -0.47 2.42 20.02
CA VAL A 220 -1.04 3.77 20.15
C VAL A 220 -2.56 3.77 19.97
N LEU A 221 -3.10 2.93 19.09
CA LEU A 221 -4.54 2.90 18.76
C LEU A 221 -5.43 2.28 19.84
N THR A 222 -4.87 1.37 20.64
CA THR A 222 -5.59 0.62 21.68
C THR A 222 -5.18 1.06 23.07
N ASN A 223 -3.98 1.63 23.21
CA ASN A 223 -3.28 1.81 24.48
C ASN A 223 -3.23 0.49 25.29
N ASP A 224 -2.95 -0.61 24.58
CA ASP A 224 -2.86 -1.96 25.13
C ASP A 224 -1.72 -2.71 24.42
N ALA A 225 -1.27 -3.83 25.00
CA ALA A 225 -0.37 -4.80 24.37
C ALA A 225 -0.97 -5.43 23.10
N LYS A 226 -2.30 -5.45 22.93
CA LYS A 226 -2.94 -5.94 21.70
C LYS A 226 -3.11 -4.84 20.65
N PRO A 227 -2.69 -5.05 19.39
CA PRO A 227 -2.89 -4.06 18.34
C PRO A 227 -4.34 -4.06 17.82
N THR A 228 -4.69 -3.00 17.10
CA THR A 228 -5.89 -3.00 16.25
C THR A 228 -5.57 -3.58 14.88
N GLU A 229 -6.45 -4.42 14.35
CA GLU A 229 -6.33 -4.91 12.99
C GLU A 229 -6.68 -3.83 11.94
N PRO A 230 -5.95 -3.74 10.81
CA PRO A 230 -6.26 -2.82 9.71
C PRO A 230 -7.71 -2.84 9.19
N ARG A 231 -8.38 -4.01 9.11
CA ARG A 231 -9.78 -4.07 8.66
C ARG A 231 -10.72 -3.42 9.68
N THR A 232 -10.54 -3.74 10.96
CA THR A 232 -11.27 -3.13 12.07
C THR A 232 -11.07 -1.63 12.09
N TYR A 233 -9.82 -1.16 11.96
CA TYR A 233 -9.54 0.28 11.95
C TYR A 233 -10.12 1.00 10.74
N ARG A 234 -10.13 0.35 9.56
CA ARG A 234 -10.78 0.89 8.37
C ARG A 234 -12.29 1.03 8.55
N SER A 235 -12.93 0.04 9.19
CA SER A 235 -14.36 0.10 9.51
C SER A 235 -14.67 1.23 10.49
N TYR A 236 -13.86 1.36 11.55
CA TYR A 236 -13.93 2.48 12.48
C TYR A 236 -13.85 3.84 11.76
N TYR A 237 -12.82 4.03 10.93
CA TYR A 237 -12.63 5.25 10.17
C TYR A 237 -13.81 5.54 9.22
N LYS A 238 -14.35 4.53 8.54
CA LYS A 238 -15.52 4.70 7.68
C LYS A 238 -16.72 5.22 8.47
N ASN A 239 -16.93 4.73 9.68
CA ASN A 239 -18.01 5.18 10.55
C ASN A 239 -17.78 6.61 11.05
N LEU A 240 -16.55 6.95 11.44
CA LEU A 240 -16.18 8.32 11.82
C LEU A 240 -16.45 9.32 10.68
N MET A 241 -16.06 8.97 9.44
CA MET A 241 -16.33 9.84 8.28
C MET A 241 -17.82 10.05 8.04
N LYS A 242 -18.65 9.01 8.22
CA LYS A 242 -20.11 9.11 8.11
C LYS A 242 -20.71 9.99 9.21
N GLU A 243 -20.27 9.81 10.45
CA GLU A 243 -20.71 10.61 11.60
C GLU A 243 -20.42 12.11 11.37
N LEU A 244 -19.24 12.42 10.85
CA LEU A 244 -18.82 13.79 10.54
C LEU A 244 -19.44 14.36 9.26
N LYS A 245 -20.28 13.57 8.56
CA LYS A 245 -20.87 13.91 7.25
C LYS A 245 -19.80 14.31 6.22
N MET A 246 -18.70 13.57 6.19
CA MET A 246 -17.60 13.77 5.25
C MET A 246 -17.84 13.05 3.93
N PRO A 247 -17.24 13.54 2.82
CA PRO A 247 -17.26 12.80 1.57
C PRO A 247 -16.63 11.41 1.73
N GLU A 248 -17.07 10.45 0.92
CA GLU A 248 -16.45 9.14 0.89
C GLU A 248 -14.98 9.26 0.48
N LEU A 249 -14.09 8.90 1.41
CA LEU A 249 -12.65 8.89 1.22
C LEU A 249 -12.13 7.58 1.76
N LYS A 250 -11.45 6.77 0.94
CA LYS A 250 -10.76 5.58 1.45
C LYS A 250 -9.69 5.98 2.46
N PHE A 251 -9.34 5.08 3.38
CA PHE A 251 -8.32 5.35 4.41
C PHE A 251 -6.97 5.82 3.80
N HIS A 252 -6.59 5.28 2.64
CA HIS A 252 -5.36 5.69 1.95
C HIS A 252 -5.41 7.15 1.46
N GLY A 253 -6.60 7.71 1.25
CA GLY A 253 -6.82 9.11 0.94
C GLY A 253 -6.32 10.07 2.04
N LEU A 254 -6.21 9.63 3.30
CA LEU A 254 -5.59 10.44 4.37
C LEU A 254 -4.12 10.70 4.07
N ARG A 255 -3.41 9.68 3.58
CA ARG A 255 -2.01 9.79 3.17
C ARG A 255 -1.84 10.63 1.90
N HIS A 256 -2.75 10.48 0.93
CA HIS A 256 -2.77 11.38 -0.24
C HIS A 256 -3.02 12.82 0.19
N SER A 257 -3.94 13.04 1.13
CA SER A 257 -4.20 14.37 1.69
C SER A 257 -2.97 14.96 2.36
N PHE A 258 -2.29 14.21 3.24
CA PHE A 258 -1.01 14.64 3.83
C PHE A 258 0.01 15.06 2.77
N ALA A 259 0.26 14.18 1.79
CA ALA A 259 1.20 14.46 0.71
C ALA A 259 0.82 15.74 -0.07
N THR A 260 -0.48 15.97 -0.27
CA THR A 260 -0.98 17.10 -1.06
C THR A 260 -0.79 18.38 -0.29
N ARG A 261 -1.03 18.37 1.02
CA ARG A 261 -0.75 19.53 1.88
C ARG A 261 0.74 19.85 1.91
N CYS A 262 1.63 18.86 1.99
CA CYS A 262 3.08 19.11 1.95
C CYS A 262 3.51 19.80 0.66
N ILE A 263 3.01 19.36 -0.50
CA ILE A 263 3.40 19.94 -1.80
C ILE A 263 2.77 21.31 -2.01
N GLU A 264 1.52 21.52 -1.58
CA GLU A 264 0.91 22.85 -1.59
C GLU A 264 1.61 23.84 -0.65
N SER A 265 2.37 23.36 0.33
CA SER A 265 3.27 24.16 1.16
C SER A 265 4.63 24.44 0.51
N ASN A 266 4.77 24.20 -0.81
CA ASN A 266 5.99 24.38 -1.60
C ASN A 266 7.17 23.50 -1.15
N CYS A 267 6.91 22.35 -0.51
CA CYS A 267 7.95 21.39 -0.19
C CYS A 267 8.40 20.63 -1.46
N ASP A 268 9.68 20.28 -1.55
CA ASP A 268 10.21 19.53 -2.68
C ASP A 268 9.68 18.08 -2.68
N TYR A 269 9.46 17.54 -3.88
CA TYR A 269 8.89 16.20 -4.05
C TYR A 269 9.76 15.09 -3.48
N LYS A 270 11.08 15.29 -3.40
CA LYS A 270 12.01 14.28 -2.89
C LYS A 270 11.86 14.14 -1.38
N THR A 271 11.81 15.25 -0.64
CA THR A 271 11.54 15.28 0.79
C THR A 271 10.19 14.63 1.10
N VAL A 272 9.13 14.99 0.37
CA VAL A 272 7.81 14.37 0.55
C VAL A 272 7.85 12.86 0.27
N SER A 273 8.58 12.44 -0.78
CA SER A 273 8.78 11.01 -1.08
C SER A 273 9.47 10.25 0.05
N VAL A 274 10.47 10.86 0.69
CA VAL A 274 11.20 10.30 1.84
C VAL A 274 10.28 10.23 3.07
N LEU A 275 9.55 11.30 3.40
CA LEU A 275 8.58 11.32 4.51
C LEU A 275 7.49 10.25 4.35
N LEU A 276 7.06 10.00 3.12
CA LEU A 276 6.09 8.95 2.80
C LEU A 276 6.73 7.55 2.80
N GLY A 277 8.05 7.42 2.64
CA GLY A 277 8.70 6.13 2.47
C GLY A 277 8.33 5.47 1.15
N HIS A 278 8.32 6.24 0.05
CA HIS A 278 8.18 5.71 -1.31
C HIS A 278 9.53 5.18 -1.81
N SER A 279 9.54 3.96 -2.35
CA SER A 279 10.73 3.41 -3.01
C SER A 279 10.97 4.03 -4.39
N ASN A 280 9.91 4.54 -5.03
CA ASN A 280 9.98 5.22 -6.31
C ASN A 280 9.36 6.62 -6.20
N ILE A 281 10.12 7.66 -6.55
CA ILE A 281 9.66 9.05 -6.55
C ILE A 281 8.52 9.27 -7.54
N SER A 282 8.44 8.49 -8.61
CA SER A 282 7.34 8.56 -9.58
C SER A 282 5.99 8.31 -8.92
N THR A 283 5.93 7.54 -7.83
CA THR A 283 4.67 7.37 -7.08
C THR A 283 4.23 8.69 -6.45
N THR A 284 5.16 9.48 -5.92
CA THR A 284 4.85 10.83 -5.42
C THR A 284 4.46 11.74 -6.57
N LEU A 285 5.24 11.80 -7.65
CA LEU A 285 4.93 12.66 -8.80
C LEU A 285 3.58 12.30 -9.45
N ASN A 286 3.27 11.00 -9.54
CA ASN A 286 2.02 10.49 -10.09
C ASN A 286 0.82 10.84 -9.20
N LEU A 287 1.03 11.10 -7.90
CA LEU A 287 -0.02 11.64 -7.04
C LEU A 287 -0.38 13.09 -7.38
N TYR A 288 0.52 13.80 -8.06
CA TYR A 288 0.37 15.20 -8.46
C TYR A 288 0.44 15.34 -9.96
N VAL A 289 -0.40 14.57 -10.65
CA VAL A 289 -0.56 14.73 -12.09
C VAL A 289 -1.80 15.56 -12.29
N HIS A 290 -1.59 16.71 -12.92
CA HIS A 290 -2.53 17.78 -13.26
C HIS A 290 -2.55 18.95 -12.26
N PRO A 291 -1.46 19.75 -12.22
CA PRO A 291 -1.59 21.10 -11.70
C PRO A 291 -2.73 21.82 -12.42
N ASN A 292 -3.66 22.38 -11.65
CA ASN A 292 -4.76 23.16 -12.23
C ASN A 292 -4.20 24.47 -12.83
N MET A 293 -5.01 25.17 -13.63
CA MET A 293 -4.54 26.40 -14.30
C MET A 293 -4.09 27.47 -13.30
N GLU A 294 -4.65 27.53 -12.10
CA GLU A 294 -4.21 28.46 -11.06
C GLU A 294 -2.81 28.15 -10.53
N GLN A 295 -2.51 26.89 -10.28
CA GLN A 295 -1.17 26.46 -9.87
C GLN A 295 -0.14 26.77 -10.97
N LYS A 296 -0.50 26.53 -12.24
CA LYS A 296 0.35 26.90 -13.38
C LYS A 296 0.61 28.41 -13.44
N LYS A 297 -0.44 29.25 -13.28
CA LYS A 297 -0.30 30.72 -13.25
C LYS A 297 0.60 31.17 -12.10
N LYS A 298 0.37 30.65 -10.89
CA LYS A 298 1.14 31.00 -9.69
C LYS A 298 2.63 30.69 -9.85
N VAL A 299 2.99 29.56 -10.46
CA VAL A 299 4.39 29.20 -10.74
C VAL A 299 5.04 30.19 -11.70
N ILE A 300 4.34 30.57 -12.78
CA ILE A 300 4.84 31.56 -13.74
C ILE A 300 5.06 32.91 -13.06
N GLU A 301 4.08 33.38 -12.26
CA GLU A 301 4.21 34.63 -11.51
C GLU A 301 5.35 34.61 -10.49
N GLN A 302 5.55 33.51 -9.77
CA GLN A 302 6.68 33.34 -8.84
C GLN A 302 8.02 33.36 -9.56
N MET A 303 8.13 32.69 -10.71
CA MET A 303 9.34 32.70 -11.54
C MET A 303 9.69 34.14 -11.98
N PHE A 304 8.71 34.91 -12.47
CA PHE A 304 8.94 36.31 -12.84
C PHE A 304 9.31 37.20 -11.64
N LYS A 305 8.76 36.94 -10.45
CA LYS A 305 9.15 37.67 -9.23
C LYS A 305 10.59 37.40 -8.82
N ALA A 306 11.12 36.20 -9.06
CA ALA A 306 12.50 35.84 -8.71
C ALA A 306 13.55 36.41 -9.67
N LEU A 307 13.13 36.91 -10.84
CA LEU A 307 13.99 37.60 -11.82
C LEU A 307 14.09 39.12 -11.58
N ARG A 308 13.36 39.65 -10.61
CA ARG A 308 13.42 41.06 -10.19
C ARG A 308 14.24 41.18 -8.92
#